data_AF-A0A6N9BGB0-F1
#
_entry.id   AF-A0A6N9BGB0-F1
#
_cell.length_a   1.000
_cell.length_b   1.000
_cell.length_c   1.000
_cell.angle_alpha   90.00
_cell.angle_beta   90.00
_cell.angle_gamma   90.00
#
_symmetry.space_group_name_H-M   'P 1'
#
loop_
_entity.id
_entity.type
_entity.pdbx_description
1 polymer ?
#
loop_
_entity_poly.entity_id
_entity_poly.type
_entity_poly.pdbx_seq_one_letter_code
_entity_poly.pdbx_strand_id
1 'polypeptide(L)' 'LATYGDVAAAVGAPRAARAVGAAIGRNPVSWLVPCHRVILANGYLHNYEWGLARKAALIGWEAARGEERRSAAA' A
#
# COMPACT_ATOMS: atom_id res chain seq x y z
N LEU A 1 -4.01 5.79 0.83
CA LEU A 1 -3.21 4.65 1.34
C LEU A 1 -4.04 3.91 2.38
N ALA A 2 -3.71 2.64 2.67
CA ALA A 2 -4.33 1.86 3.73
C ALA A 2 -3.25 1.31 4.67
N THR A 3 -3.62 1.02 5.91
CA THR A 3 -2.74 0.33 6.87
C THR A 3 -2.97 -1.18 6.80
N TYR A 4 -2.02 -1.97 7.33
CA TYR A 4 -2.24 -3.41 7.50
C TYR A 4 -3.48 -3.72 8.36
N GLY A 5 -3.81 -2.84 9.31
CA GLY A 5 -5.02 -2.94 10.14
C GLY A 5 -6.30 -2.70 9.33
N ASP A 6 -6.29 -1.71 8.44
CA ASP A 6 -7.44 -1.41 7.58
C ASP A 6 -7.76 -2.59 6.66
N VAL A 7 -6.72 -3.20 6.07
CA VAL A 7 -6.87 -4.40 5.24
C VAL A 7 -7.39 -5.56 6.08
N ALA A 8 -6.86 -5.76 7.28
CA ALA A 8 -7.32 -6.81 8.20
C ALA A 8 -8.80 -6.64 8.59
N ALA A 9 -9.24 -5.41 8.84
CA ALA A 9 -10.63 -5.09 9.10
C ALA A 9 -11.53 -5.35 7.88
N ALA A 10 -11.09 -4.93 6.68
CA ALA A 10 -11.83 -5.11 5.43
C ALA A 10 -12.07 -6.59 5.07
N VAL A 11 -11.17 -7.50 5.47
CA VAL A 11 -11.32 -8.94 5.26
C VAL A 11 -12.01 -9.66 6.43
N GLY A 12 -12.59 -8.93 7.39
CA GLY A 12 -13.33 -9.50 8.52
C GLY A 12 -12.46 -10.08 9.64
N ALA A 13 -11.16 -9.81 9.64
CA ALA A 13 -10.19 -10.31 10.62
C ALA A 13 -9.40 -9.17 11.28
N PRO A 14 -10.03 -8.26 12.05
CA PRO A 14 -9.42 -7.00 12.51
C PRO A 14 -8.15 -7.16 13.36
N ARG A 15 -7.95 -8.34 13.98
CA ARG A 15 -6.74 -8.66 14.77
C ARG A 15 -5.60 -9.28 13.95
N ALA A 16 -5.77 -9.42 12.63
CA ALA A 16 -4.86 -10.17 11.76
C ALA A 16 -3.83 -9.29 11.01
N ALA A 17 -3.58 -8.06 11.44
CA ALA A 17 -2.66 -7.14 10.74
C ALA A 17 -1.27 -7.73 10.44
N ARG A 18 -0.69 -8.49 11.39
CA ARG A 18 0.60 -9.17 11.19
C ARG A 18 0.52 -10.26 10.12
N ALA A 19 -0.57 -11.05 10.11
CA ALA A 19 -0.79 -12.08 9.10
C ALA A 19 -1.01 -11.47 7.71
N VAL A 20 -1.74 -10.36 7.62
CA VAL A 20 -1.87 -9.56 6.39
C VAL A 20 -0.50 -9.09 5.91
N GLY A 21 0.36 -8.56 6.80
CA GLY A 21 1.71 -8.16 6.46
C GLY A 21 2.55 -9.30 5.87
N ALA A 22 2.47 -10.49 6.46
CA ALA A 22 3.14 -11.68 5.95
C ALA A 22 2.58 -12.14 4.59
N ALA A 23 1.27 -12.10 4.39
CA ALA A 23 0.63 -12.42 3.11
C ALA A 23 1.04 -11.44 2.00
N ILE A 24 1.06 -10.14 2.31
CA ILE A 24 1.53 -9.09 1.40
C ILE A 24 3.00 -9.27 1.05
N GLY A 25 3.85 -9.59 2.04
CA GLY A 25 5.28 -9.83 1.83
C GLY A 25 5.57 -11.06 0.96
N ARG A 26 4.62 -11.99 0.83
CA ARG A 26 4.73 -13.18 -0.03
C ARG A 26 4.09 -12.99 -1.40
N ASN A 27 3.65 -11.78 -1.76
CA ASN A 27 3.02 -11.51 -3.04
C ASN A 27 4.04 -11.57 -4.20
N PRO A 28 3.98 -12.59 -5.09
CA PRO A 28 4.94 -12.73 -6.18
C PRO A 28 4.71 -11.74 -7.32
N VAL A 29 3.52 -11.12 -7.39
CA VAL A 29 3.09 -10.19 -8.44
C VAL A 29 2.88 -8.80 -7.87
N SER A 30 3.96 -8.26 -7.27
CA SER A 30 4.00 -6.86 -6.82
C SER A 30 3.71 -5.89 -7.98
N TRP A 31 3.25 -4.67 -7.67
CA TRP A 31 2.72 -3.67 -8.61
C TRP A 31 1.35 -4.01 -9.22
N LEU A 32 1.18 -5.19 -9.82
CA LEU A 32 -0.12 -5.62 -10.37
C LEU A 32 -1.17 -5.77 -9.25
N VAL A 33 -0.80 -6.50 -8.20
CA VAL A 33 -1.49 -6.42 -6.91
C VAL A 33 -0.88 -5.21 -6.18
N PRO A 34 -1.68 -4.19 -5.80
CA PRO A 34 -1.18 -2.89 -5.34
C PRO A 34 -0.71 -2.93 -3.87
N CYS A 35 0.19 -3.86 -3.54
CA CYS A 35 0.77 -4.03 -2.20
C CYS A 35 1.59 -2.82 -1.73
N HIS A 36 2.05 -1.97 -2.66
CA HIS A 36 2.71 -0.70 -2.32
C HIS A 36 1.76 0.29 -1.62
N ARG A 37 0.44 0.14 -1.75
CA ARG A 37 -0.56 1.02 -1.12
C ARG A 37 -0.83 0.71 0.36
N VAL A 38 -0.24 -0.37 0.90
CA VAL A 38 -0.39 -0.79 2.29
C VAL A 38 0.86 -0.40 3.10
N ILE A 39 0.67 0.36 4.18
CA ILE A 39 1.74 0.95 4.99
C ILE A 39 1.54 0.69 6.50
N LEU A 40 2.53 1.07 7.31
CA LEU A 40 2.39 1.00 8.76
C LEU A 40 1.39 2.05 9.26
N ALA A 41 0.76 1.78 10.41
CA ALA A 41 -0.21 2.69 11.03
C ALA A 41 0.39 4.04 11.45
N ASN A 42 1.70 4.10 11.65
CA ASN A 42 2.43 5.33 11.97
C ASN A 42 2.88 6.12 10.72
N GLY A 43 2.43 5.73 9.52
CA GLY A 43 2.72 6.44 8.28
C GLY A 43 4.01 6.01 7.57
N TYR A 44 4.87 5.22 8.20
CA TYR A 44 6.13 4.81 7.59
C TYR A 44 5.96 3.70 6.54
N LEU A 45 6.80 3.77 5.51
CA LEU A 45 6.96 2.69 4.55
C LEU A 45 7.73 1.54 5.20
N HIS A 46 7.19 0.34 5.06
CA HIS A 46 7.84 -0.88 5.49
C HIS A 46 7.73 -1.94 4.39
N ASN A 47 8.69 -2.88 4.44
CA ASN A 47 8.86 -4.09 3.64
C ASN A 47 8.14 -4.10 2.28
N TYR A 48 8.93 -4.11 1.21
CA TYR A 48 8.43 -4.26 -0.15
C TYR A 48 9.38 -5.15 -0.91
N GLU A 49 8.85 -6.17 -1.58
CA GLU A 49 9.63 -7.21 -2.26
C GLU A 49 10.62 -6.58 -3.27
N TRP A 50 10.19 -5.53 -3.97
CA TRP A 50 11.06 -4.84 -4.93
C TRP A 50 11.78 -3.62 -4.32
N GLY A 51 11.90 -3.54 -3.01
CA GLY A 51 12.63 -2.50 -2.29
C GLY A 51 11.85 -1.20 -2.05
N LEU A 52 12.15 -0.55 -0.92
CA LEU A 52 11.42 0.64 -0.46
C LEU A 52 11.48 1.82 -1.43
N ALA A 53 12.59 2.00 -2.15
CA ALA A 53 12.72 3.06 -3.14
C ALA A 53 11.65 2.95 -4.24
N ARG A 54 11.38 1.74 -4.74
CA ARG A 54 10.32 1.51 -5.73
C ARG A 54 8.93 1.73 -5.15
N LYS A 55 8.69 1.27 -3.91
CA LYS A 55 7.42 1.54 -3.20
C LYS A 55 7.15 3.04 -3.08
N ALA A 56 8.15 3.81 -2.65
CA ALA A 56 8.05 5.27 -2.53
C ALA A 56 7.78 5.95 -3.89
N ALA A 57 8.53 5.56 -4.93
CA ALA A 57 8.35 6.10 -6.28
C ALA A 57 6.94 5.84 -6.84
N LEU A 58 6.41 4.62 -6.66
CA LEU A 58 5.05 4.26 -7.09
C LEU A 58 3.98 5.09 -6.37
N ILE A 59 4.10 5.24 -5.05
CA ILE A 59 3.16 6.05 -4.26
C ILE A 59 3.21 7.52 -4.71
N GLY A 60 4.41 8.08 -4.89
CA GLY A 60 4.59 9.45 -5.36
C GLY A 60 4.00 9.67 -6.75
N TRP A 61 4.23 8.73 -7.67
CA TRP A 61 3.66 8.78 -9.03
C TRP A 61 2.13 8.72 -9.03
N GLU A 62 1.53 7.86 -8.20
CA GLU A 62 0.06 7.80 -8.04
C GLU A 62 -0.51 9.10 -7.45
N ALA A 63 0.20 9.71 -6.49
CA ALA A 63 -0.21 10.97 -5.87
C ALA A 63 -0.24 12.12 -6.90
N ALA A 64 0.84 12.28 -7.68
CA ALA A 64 0.95 13.31 -8.72
C ALA A 64 -0.16 13.17 -9.78
N ARG A 65 -0.44 11.96 -10.25
CA ARG A 65 -1.52 11.71 -11.22
C ARG A 65 -2.91 11.95 -10.64
N GLY A 66 -3.08 11.70 -9.34
CA GLY A 66 -4.30 12.02 -8.62
C GLY A 66 -4.54 13.53 -8.55
N GLU A 67 -3.49 14.32 -8.38
CA GLU A 67 -3.55 15.79 -8.40
C GLU A 67 -3.92 16.32 -9.78
N GLU A 68 -3.26 15.84 -10.84
CA GLU A 68 -3.59 16.18 -12.23
C GLU A 68 -5.07 15.91 -12.54
N ARG A 69 -5.59 14.73 -12.16
CA ARG A 69 -7.00 14.38 -12.35
C ARG A 69 -7.96 15.29 -11.57
N ARG A 70 -7.61 15.69 -10.35
CA ARG A 70 -8.44 16.61 -9.55
C ARG A 70 -8.45 18.02 -10.13
N SER A 71 -7.29 18.50 -10.60
CA SER A 71 -7.16 19.82 -11.24
C SER A 71 -7.87 19.90 -12.58
N ALA A 72 -7.91 18.81 -13.36
CA ALA A 72 -8.61 18.76 -14.64
C ALA A 72 -10.14 18.59 -14.50
N ALA A 73 -10.61 18.18 -13.31
CA ALA A 73 -12.03 18.00 -13.00
C ALA A 73 -12.65 19.20 -12.24
N ALA A 74 -11.83 20.22 -11.92
CA ALA A 74 -12.24 21.48 -11.30
C ALA A 74 -12.32 22.59 -12.35
#